data_AF-A0A952X4P0-F1
#
_entry.id   AF-A0A952X4P0-F1
#
_cell.length_a   1.000
_cell.length_b   1.000
_cell.length_c   1.000
_cell.angle_alpha   90.00
_cell.angle_beta   90.00
_cell.angle_gamma   90.00
#
_symmetry.space_group_name_H-M   'P 1'
#
loop_
_entity.id
_entity.type
_entity.pdbx_description
1 polymer ?
#
loop_
_entity_poly.entity_id
_entity_poly.type
_entity_poly.pdbx_seq_one_letter_code
_entity_poly.pdbx_strand_id
1 'polypeptide(L)'
;MDLSALSGALPNGIASIPSIGGGASAPGAPKSGAPFSHTLANMLSDLQHQQQKLDQDVEDLATGRTDNVHQVVINVAEADLMFRMLIEVRDRLISSYQEIMRMQI
;
A
#
# COMPACT_ATOMS: atom_id res chain seq x y z
N MET A 1 -63.15 -50.05 -4.85
CA MET A 1 -62.13 -49.69 -3.84
C MET A 1 -60.86 -49.30 -4.57
N ASP A 2 -60.13 -48.25 -4.27
CA ASP A 2 -60.37 -47.03 -3.50
C ASP A 2 -59.07 -46.21 -3.65
N LEU A 3 -59.24 -44.90 -3.80
CA LEU A 3 -58.34 -43.81 -3.40
C LEU A 3 -56.86 -43.83 -3.81
N SER A 4 -56.58 -42.90 -4.72
CA SER A 4 -55.57 -41.86 -4.53
C SER A 4 -55.29 -41.53 -3.06
N ALA A 5 -54.11 -41.91 -2.55
CA ALA A 5 -53.25 -41.05 -1.73
C ALA A 5 -51.99 -41.80 -1.29
N LEU A 6 -50.87 -41.08 -1.34
CA LEU A 6 -49.77 -41.15 -0.37
C LEU A 6 -48.79 -42.32 -0.45
N SER A 7 -47.76 -42.16 -1.29
CA SER A 7 -46.37 -42.36 -0.86
C SER A 7 -45.48 -41.77 -1.97
N GLY A 8 -44.77 -40.65 -1.81
CA GLY A 8 -43.94 -40.34 -0.68
C GLY A 8 -42.60 -41.05 -0.82
N ALA A 9 -41.58 -40.26 -1.17
CA ALA A 9 -40.15 -40.50 -0.93
C ALA A 9 -39.29 -41.19 -2.01
N LEU A 10 -38.24 -40.44 -2.38
CA LEU A 10 -36.91 -40.82 -2.89
C LEU A 10 -36.68 -40.85 -4.41
N PRO A 11 -36.18 -39.76 -5.02
CA PRO A 11 -35.08 -39.83 -5.96
C PRO A 11 -33.77 -39.79 -5.17
N ASN A 12 -33.20 -40.96 -4.87
CA ASN A 12 -31.85 -41.05 -4.32
C ASN A 12 -30.98 -41.86 -5.30
N GLY A 13 -29.94 -41.22 -5.83
CA GLY A 13 -28.96 -41.93 -6.64
C GLY A 13 -28.09 -41.03 -7.51
N ILE A 14 -27.09 -40.42 -6.89
CA ILE A 14 -25.77 -40.12 -7.48
C ILE A 14 -25.74 -39.29 -8.77
N ALA A 15 -26.00 -37.98 -8.64
CA ALA A 15 -25.37 -36.99 -9.52
C ALA A 15 -23.98 -36.64 -8.96
N SER A 16 -22.98 -36.83 -9.81
CA SER A 16 -21.54 -36.68 -9.58
C SER A 16 -21.15 -35.41 -8.83
N ILE A 17 -20.49 -35.57 -7.68
CA ILE A 17 -19.79 -34.50 -6.99
C ILE A 17 -18.49 -34.23 -7.77
N PRO A 18 -18.23 -33.01 -8.26
CA PRO A 18 -16.93 -32.70 -8.85
C PRO A 18 -15.84 -32.81 -7.78
N SER A 19 -14.77 -33.52 -8.15
CA SER A 19 -13.52 -33.69 -7.42
C SER A 19 -13.02 -32.36 -6.84
N ILE A 20 -13.00 -32.25 -5.52
CA ILE A 20 -12.14 -31.30 -4.81
C ILE A 20 -10.71 -31.83 -4.87
N GLY A 21 -10.05 -31.56 -5.99
CA GLY A 21 -8.66 -31.90 -6.21
C GLY A 21 -8.16 -31.21 -7.46
N GLY A 22 -7.35 -30.16 -7.28
CA GLY A 22 -6.54 -29.60 -8.37
C GLY A 22 -6.62 -28.10 -8.60
N GLY A 23 -6.93 -27.29 -7.58
CA GLY A 23 -6.75 -25.84 -7.63
C GLY A 23 -5.45 -25.44 -6.92
N ALA A 24 -4.32 -25.61 -7.59
CA ALA A 24 -3.05 -25.07 -7.15
C ALA A 24 -3.12 -23.54 -7.17
N SER A 25 -3.32 -22.95 -6.00
CA SER A 25 -2.94 -21.58 -5.68
C SER A 25 -2.84 -21.49 -4.18
N ALA A 26 -1.66 -21.82 -3.66
CA ALA A 26 -1.20 -21.23 -2.42
C ALA A 26 -0.77 -19.78 -2.75
N PRO A 27 -1.44 -18.74 -2.23
CA PRO A 27 -0.73 -17.57 -1.78
C PRO A 27 -0.25 -17.94 -0.37
N GLY A 28 0.92 -18.57 -0.23
CA GLY A 28 2.15 -17.82 -0.43
C GLY A 28 2.19 -16.71 0.62
N ALA A 29 2.43 -17.12 1.87
CA ALA A 29 2.90 -16.36 3.05
C ALA A 29 2.40 -14.92 3.25
N PRO A 30 2.02 -14.51 4.48
CA PRO A 30 1.98 -13.08 4.77
C PRO A 30 3.37 -12.51 4.45
N LYS A 31 3.45 -11.61 3.47
CA LYS A 31 4.63 -10.77 3.21
C LYS A 31 4.79 -9.79 4.38
N SER A 32 5.00 -10.31 5.58
CA SER A 32 5.22 -9.55 6.81
C SER A 32 6.70 -9.15 6.93
N GLY A 33 7.31 -8.74 5.83
CA GLY A 33 8.74 -8.41 5.76
C GLY A 33 9.06 -7.02 5.22
N ALA A 34 8.09 -6.24 4.73
CA ALA A 34 8.40 -4.94 4.13
C ALA A 34 7.27 -3.88 4.16
N PRO A 35 6.39 -3.80 5.18
CA PRO A 35 5.41 -2.71 5.20
C PRO A 35 6.11 -1.34 5.28
N PHE A 36 7.17 -1.25 6.10
CA PHE A 36 7.88 0.00 6.33
C PHE A 36 8.69 0.49 5.12
N SER A 37 9.45 -0.39 4.45
CA SER A 37 10.24 0.01 3.29
C SER A 37 9.34 0.42 2.11
N HIS A 38 8.17 -0.20 1.98
CA HIS A 38 7.17 0.20 0.99
C HIS A 38 6.58 1.57 1.32
N THR A 39 6.21 1.82 2.58
CA THR A 39 5.75 3.16 3.02
C THR A 39 6.82 4.23 2.81
N LEU A 40 8.08 3.95 3.15
CA LEU A 40 9.18 4.89 2.95
C LEU A 40 9.45 5.16 1.46
N ALA A 41 9.39 4.12 0.62
CA ALA A 41 9.52 4.27 -0.82
C ALA A 41 8.39 5.13 -1.41
N ASN A 42 7.15 4.93 -0.94
CA ASN A 42 6.00 5.74 -1.36
C ASN A 42 6.18 7.20 -0.93
N MET A 43 6.57 7.47 0.32
CA MET A 43 6.86 8.82 0.82
C MET A 43 7.96 9.52 0.00
N LEU A 44 9.01 8.81 -0.39
CA LEU A 44 10.06 9.37 -1.24
C LEU A 44 9.54 9.70 -2.65
N SER A 45 8.70 8.83 -3.21
CA SER A 45 8.07 9.06 -4.51
C SER A 45 7.09 10.23 -4.47
N ASP A 46 6.33 10.36 -3.39
CA ASP A 46 5.42 11.48 -3.15
C ASP A 46 6.18 12.80 -3.02
N LEU A 47 7.30 12.82 -2.30
CA LEU A 47 8.16 14.01 -2.21
C LEU A 47 8.68 14.44 -3.59
N GLN A 48 9.09 13.49 -4.42
CA GLN A 48 9.60 13.81 -5.76
C GLN A 48 8.50 14.42 -6.65
N HIS A 49 7.26 13.90 -6.57
CA HIS A 49 6.12 14.53 -7.24
C HIS A 49 5.80 15.90 -6.67
N GLN A 50 5.84 16.06 -5.34
CA GLN A 50 5.55 17.33 -4.68
C GLN A 50 6.58 18.41 -5.07
N GLN A 51 7.86 18.04 -5.17
CA GLN A 51 8.94 18.91 -5.65
C GLN A 51 8.70 19.35 -7.10
N GLN A 52 8.33 18.42 -7.98
CA GLN A 52 8.07 18.75 -9.38
C GLN A 52 6.85 19.67 -9.54
N LYS A 53 5.81 19.46 -8.72
CA LYS A 53 4.64 20.34 -8.67
C LYS A 53 5.02 21.74 -8.15
N LEU A 54 5.89 21.79 -7.14
CA LEU A 54 6.41 23.04 -6.61
C LEU A 54 7.18 23.85 -7.65
N ASP A 55 8.06 23.21 -8.41
CA ASP A 55 8.79 23.88 -9.49
C ASP A 55 7.81 24.48 -10.52
N GLN A 56 6.75 23.76 -10.86
CA GLN A 56 5.69 24.24 -11.73
C GLN A 56 4.94 25.44 -11.12
N ASP A 57 4.53 25.33 -9.85
CA ASP A 57 3.78 26.39 -9.16
C ASP A 57 4.65 27.66 -9.00
N VAL A 58 5.97 27.51 -8.76
CA VAL A 58 6.94 28.61 -8.69
C VAL A 58 7.12 29.29 -10.05
N GLU A 59 7.15 28.52 -11.14
CA GLU A 59 7.25 29.07 -12.49
C GLU A 59 5.96 29.79 -12.92
N ASP A 60 4.80 29.26 -12.57
CA ASP A 60 3.50 29.91 -12.80
C ASP A 60 3.36 31.21 -11.99
N LEU A 61 3.94 31.27 -10.80
CA LEU A 61 4.07 32.50 -10.01
C LEU A 61 4.99 33.52 -10.67
N ALA A 62 6.20 33.11 -11.07
CA ALA A 62 7.21 33.99 -11.67
C ALA A 62 6.74 34.56 -13.02
N THR A 63 5.93 33.81 -13.76
CA THR A 63 5.33 34.24 -15.04
C THR A 63 4.05 35.05 -14.86
N GLY A 64 3.58 35.28 -13.62
CA GLY A 64 2.37 36.04 -13.31
C GLY A 64 1.07 35.34 -13.71
N ARG A 65 1.12 34.03 -13.92
CA ARG A 65 -0.02 33.19 -14.31
C ARG A 65 -0.88 32.77 -13.12
N THR A 66 -0.40 33.01 -11.89
CA THR A 66 -1.07 32.65 -10.63
C THR A 66 -0.72 33.63 -9.52
N ASP A 67 -1.72 34.13 -8.79
CA ASP A 67 -1.57 35.00 -7.61
C ASP A 67 -1.45 34.22 -6.28
N ASN A 68 -1.41 32.89 -6.33
CA ASN A 68 -1.40 32.02 -5.16
C ASN A 68 0.02 31.88 -4.54
N VAL A 69 0.68 32.99 -4.28
CA VAL A 69 1.99 33.04 -3.57
C VAL A 69 1.89 32.27 -2.26
N HIS A 70 0.77 32.43 -1.54
CA HIS A 70 0.51 31.74 -0.29
C HIS A 70 0.56 30.21 -0.44
N GLN A 71 -0.02 29.66 -1.50
CA GLN A 71 -0.05 28.21 -1.70
C GLN A 71 1.35 27.66 -2.00
N VAL A 72 2.16 28.39 -2.77
CA VAL A 72 3.53 27.95 -3.07
C VAL A 72 4.41 28.00 -1.85
N VAL A 73 4.34 29.07 -1.05
CA VAL A 73 5.11 29.15 0.20
C VAL A 73 4.69 28.04 1.17
N ILE A 74 3.39 27.71 1.25
CA ILE A 74 2.90 26.59 2.07
C ILE A 74 3.44 25.26 1.56
N ASN A 75 3.31 25.01 0.25
CA ASN A 75 3.78 23.76 -0.36
C ASN A 75 5.29 23.58 -0.16
N VAL A 76 6.08 24.67 -0.23
CA VAL A 76 7.54 24.64 0.00
C VAL A 76 7.84 24.31 1.46
N ALA A 77 7.11 24.91 2.40
CA ALA A 77 7.27 24.61 3.83
C ALA A 77 6.90 23.15 4.16
N GLU A 78 5.86 22.61 3.53
CA GLU A 78 5.46 21.22 3.66
C GLU A 78 6.55 20.27 3.14
N ALA A 79 7.12 20.55 1.96
CA ALA A 79 8.21 19.76 1.40
C ALA A 79 9.47 19.75 2.29
N ASP A 80 9.85 20.90 2.86
CA ASP A 80 10.98 20.99 3.81
C ASP A 80 10.74 20.17 5.09
N LEU A 81 9.52 20.21 5.63
CA LEU A 81 9.14 19.40 6.81
C LEU A 81 9.21 17.90 6.51
N MET A 82 8.66 17.47 5.37
CA MET A 82 8.71 16.06 4.96
C MET A 82 10.15 15.59 4.75
N PHE A 83 10.98 16.41 4.11
CA PHE A 83 12.40 16.08 3.90
C PHE A 83 13.15 15.87 5.22
N ARG A 84 12.92 16.72 6.23
CA ARG A 84 13.51 16.57 7.57
C ARG A 84 13.10 15.26 8.22
N MET A 85 11.82 14.86 8.14
CA MET A 85 11.38 13.56 8.64
C MET A 85 12.09 12.40 7.93
N LEU A 86 12.27 12.47 6.61
CA LEU A 86 12.96 11.43 5.85
C LEU A 86 14.42 11.25 6.31
N ILE A 87 15.12 12.35 6.62
CA ILE A 87 16.48 12.30 7.15
C ILE A 87 16.50 11.63 8.53
N GLU A 88 15.58 11.97 9.43
CA GLU A 88 15.48 11.31 10.73
C GLU A 88 15.23 9.80 10.59
N VAL A 89 14.37 9.40 9.65
CA VAL A 89 14.11 7.99 9.35
C VAL A 89 15.37 7.29 8.82
N ARG A 90 16.10 7.92 7.88
CA ARG A 90 17.38 7.39 7.37
C ARG A 90 18.37 7.16 8.51
N ASP A 91 18.53 8.16 9.38
CA ASP A 91 19.47 8.10 10.49
C ASP A 91 19.07 7.04 11.51
N ARG A 92 17.77 6.91 11.79
CA ARG A 92 17.25 5.87 12.68
C ARG A 92 17.49 4.47 12.12
N LEU A 93 17.32 4.27 10.81
CA LEU A 93 17.59 3.00 10.14
C LEU A 93 19.07 2.62 10.22
N ILE A 94 19.97 3.56 9.89
CA ILE A 94 21.41 3.35 9.95
C ILE A 94 21.85 3.01 11.38
N SER A 95 21.38 3.80 12.36
CA SER A 95 21.69 3.58 13.78
C SER A 95 21.17 2.22 14.28
N SER A 96 19.95 1.83 13.90
CA SER A 96 19.38 0.54 14.29
C SER A 96 20.18 -0.64 13.70
N TYR A 97 20.65 -0.52 12.46
CA TYR A 97 21.53 -1.51 11.85
C TYR A 97 22.89 -1.62 12.57
N GLN A 98 23.50 -0.48 12.90
CA GLN A 98 24.75 -0.43 13.67
C GLN A 98 24.60 -1.03 15.07
N GLU A 99 23.48 -0.80 15.74
CA GLU A 99 23.19 -1.35 17.08
C GLU A 99 23.11 -2.88 17.05
N ILE A 100 22.44 -3.45 16.03
CA ILE A 100 22.35 -4.91 15.84
C ILE A 100 23.74 -5.52 15.62
N MET A 101 24.61 -4.88 14.82
CA MET A 101 25.99 -5.33 14.62
C MET A 101 26.81 -5.31 15.90
N ARG A 102 26.59 -4.31 16.77
CA ARG A 102 27.34 -4.16 18.03
C ARG A 102 26.94 -5.20 19.09
N MET A 103 25.79 -5.86 18.95
CA MET A 103 25.38 -6.98 19.81
C MET A 103 25.95 -8.34 19.40
N GLN A 104 26.48 -8.50 18.18
CA GLN A 104 26.95 -9.80 17.67
C GLN A 104 28.46 -10.06 17.85
N ILE A 105 29.19 -9.15 18.53
CA ILE A 105 30.61 -9.33 18.88
C ILE A 105 30.79 -9.71 20.34
#